data_AF-A0A136MDS1-F1
#
_entry.id   AF-A0A136MDS1-F1
#
_cell.length_a   1.000
_cell.length_b   1.000
_cell.length_c   1.000
_cell.angle_alpha   90.00
_cell.angle_beta   90.00
_cell.angle_gamma   90.00
#
_symmetry.space_group_name_H-M   'P 1'
#
loop_
_entity.id
_entity.type
_entity.pdbx_description
1 polymer ?
#
loop_
_entity_poly.entity_id
_entity_poly.type
_entity_poly.pdbx_seq_one_letter_code
_entity_poly.pdbx_strand_id
1 'polypeptide(L)'
;MLRIAPFFSLLGLSLFCQAQPALQESVPYTSEHQQLVTELVQSLAPRVEAPLAVRAEDWQTWSTVANYTFGKDRGGLPMIADLDALHPYFREKVAQLISICKEKGIELALVETYRTRAKQNEYKSMGKKYTRSGGGHSKHQYGLAVDVVPIVDSVAQWDDYKLWRKIGVVGEQLGLRWGGRWRNPYDPGHFEWTAGLSSYHLSNGLQPRIPKSYNNPCLEEDLAALQEGWQAWEVEQATTAHKPKPPATAKIN
;
A
#
# COMPACT_ATOMS: atom_id res chain seq x y z
N MET A 1 49.67 -5.33 69.85
CA MET A 1 51.00 -5.81 70.29
C MET A 1 51.40 -7.01 69.45
N LEU A 2 52.62 -6.94 68.93
CA LEU A 2 53.41 -7.94 68.18
C LEU A 2 53.37 -9.38 68.76
N ARG A 3 53.36 -10.43 67.91
CA ARG A 3 54.49 -11.40 67.73
C ARG A 3 54.10 -12.74 67.05
N ILE A 4 54.82 -13.01 65.95
CA ILE A 4 55.60 -14.23 65.62
C ILE A 4 54.85 -15.53 65.24
N ALA A 5 55.13 -16.00 64.02
CA ALA A 5 54.81 -17.32 63.47
C ALA A 5 55.71 -18.45 64.04
N PRO A 6 55.38 -19.73 63.78
CA PRO A 6 56.31 -20.49 62.94
C PRO A 6 55.68 -21.48 61.95
N PHE A 7 56.52 -21.80 60.95
CA PHE A 7 56.44 -22.82 59.90
C PHE A 7 56.22 -24.27 60.37
N PHE A 8 55.51 -25.07 59.58
CA PHE A 8 55.81 -26.49 59.21
C PHE A 8 54.94 -26.85 57.98
N SER A 9 55.52 -26.94 56.78
CA SER A 9 56.01 -28.14 56.05
C SER A 9 54.93 -29.07 55.47
N LEU A 10 54.90 -29.06 54.13
CA LEU A 10 54.36 -29.99 53.12
C LEU A 10 53.71 -31.31 53.56
N LEU A 11 52.51 -31.56 53.00
CA LEU A 11 52.27 -32.73 52.13
C LEU A 11 51.09 -32.43 51.19
N GLY A 12 51.38 -32.22 49.91
CA GLY A 12 50.34 -32.14 48.87
C GLY A 12 49.90 -33.55 48.50
N LEU A 13 48.68 -33.93 48.86
CA LEU A 13 47.99 -35.08 48.25
C LEU A 13 47.16 -34.56 47.08
N SER A 14 47.74 -34.59 45.88
CA SER A 14 47.00 -34.50 44.63
C SER A 14 46.31 -35.84 44.37
N LEU A 15 45.02 -35.95 44.70
CA LEU A 15 44.18 -37.01 44.12
C LEU A 15 43.97 -36.67 42.64
N PHE A 16 44.72 -37.35 41.77
CA PHE A 16 44.34 -37.52 40.37
C PHE A 16 43.10 -38.42 40.32
N CYS A 17 41.92 -37.82 40.30
CA CYS A 17 40.73 -38.51 39.83
C CYS A 17 40.86 -38.61 38.31
N GLN A 18 41.43 -39.70 37.79
CA GLN A 18 41.31 -40.01 36.38
C GLN A 18 39.86 -40.42 36.12
N ALA A 19 39.06 -39.48 35.63
CA ALA A 19 37.83 -39.83 34.95
C ALA A 19 38.23 -40.60 33.69
N GLN A 20 37.98 -41.91 33.67
CA GLN A 20 37.99 -42.66 32.42
C GLN A 20 36.95 -42.01 31.50
N PRO A 21 37.29 -41.68 30.25
CA PRO A 21 36.26 -41.29 29.30
C PRO A 21 35.34 -42.50 29.14
N ALA A 22 34.06 -42.31 29.45
CA ALA A 22 33.04 -43.26 29.05
C ALA A 22 33.21 -43.48 27.55
N LEU A 23 33.48 -44.71 27.14
CA LEU A 23 33.47 -45.10 25.75
C LEU A 23 32.07 -44.80 25.23
N GLN A 24 31.95 -43.68 24.51
CA GLN A 24 30.73 -43.33 23.80
C GLN A 24 30.61 -44.36 22.69
N GLU A 25 29.79 -45.39 22.92
CA GLU A 25 29.39 -46.34 21.88
C GLU A 25 28.80 -45.53 20.73
N SER A 26 29.60 -45.33 19.67
CA SER A 26 29.13 -44.71 18.45
C SER A 26 28.15 -45.70 17.83
N VAL A 27 26.87 -45.38 17.89
CA VAL A 27 25.82 -46.13 17.19
C VAL A 27 26.27 -46.26 15.73
N PRO A 28 26.28 -47.46 15.13
CA PRO A 28 26.75 -47.65 13.76
C PRO A 28 25.67 -47.15 12.81
N TYR A 29 25.52 -45.83 12.74
CA TYR A 29 24.74 -45.24 11.69
C TYR A 29 25.54 -45.46 10.42
N THR A 30 25.07 -46.42 9.62
CA THR A 30 25.55 -46.67 8.27
C THR A 30 25.51 -45.35 7.49
N SER A 31 26.36 -45.21 6.47
CA SER A 31 26.34 -44.05 5.58
C SER A 31 24.94 -43.78 5.03
N GLU A 32 24.15 -44.84 4.82
CA GLU A 32 22.75 -44.76 4.40
C GLU A 32 21.85 -44.11 5.46
N HIS A 33 22.00 -44.44 6.75
CA HIS A 33 21.23 -43.77 7.80
C HIS A 33 21.61 -42.29 7.92
N GLN A 34 22.90 -41.97 7.79
CA GLN A 34 23.34 -40.57 7.76
C GLN A 34 22.79 -39.82 6.54
N GLN A 35 22.72 -40.48 5.38
CA GLN A 35 22.07 -39.92 4.19
C GLN A 35 20.57 -39.70 4.40
N LEU A 36 19.85 -40.68 4.94
CA LEU A 36 18.41 -40.55 5.20
C LEU A 36 18.11 -39.44 6.21
N VAL A 37 18.90 -39.31 7.27
CA VAL A 37 18.76 -38.21 8.23
C VAL A 37 19.08 -36.87 7.57
N THR A 38 20.09 -36.82 6.70
CA THR A 38 20.45 -35.59 5.97
C THR A 38 19.34 -35.19 5.00
N GLU A 39 18.81 -36.13 4.22
CA GLU A 39 17.68 -35.91 3.30
C GLU A 39 16.42 -35.47 4.05
N LEU A 40 16.12 -36.10 5.19
CA LEU A 40 14.99 -35.72 6.03
C LEU A 40 15.17 -34.29 6.58
N VAL A 41 16.32 -33.97 7.16
CA VAL A 41 16.61 -32.61 7.66
C VAL A 41 16.54 -31.58 6.53
N GLN A 42 17.01 -31.92 5.33
CA GLN A 42 16.98 -31.03 4.17
C GLN A 42 15.57 -30.86 3.59
N SER A 43 14.69 -31.86 3.72
CA SER A 43 13.26 -31.76 3.38
C SER A 43 12.44 -30.97 4.40
N LEU A 44 12.88 -30.93 5.66
CA LEU A 44 12.22 -30.21 6.76
C LEU A 44 12.78 -28.80 6.96
N ALA A 45 13.96 -28.49 6.40
CA ALA A 45 14.51 -27.16 6.41
C ALA A 45 13.54 -26.22 5.67
N PRO A 46 13.13 -25.08 6.27
CA PRO A 46 12.31 -24.11 5.57
C PRO A 46 13.06 -23.72 4.31
N ARG A 47 12.40 -23.91 3.15
CA ARG A 47 12.97 -23.51 1.87
C ARG A 47 13.23 -22.01 1.98
N VAL A 48 14.50 -21.62 2.05
CA VAL A 48 14.86 -20.22 1.81
C VAL A 48 14.60 -20.02 0.33
N GLU A 49 13.36 -19.67 0.01
CA GLU A 49 13.06 -19.11 -1.30
C GLU A 49 14.01 -17.95 -1.46
N ALA A 50 14.79 -17.98 -2.55
CA ALA A 50 15.55 -16.81 -2.97
C ALA A 50 14.58 -15.62 -2.90
N PRO A 51 15.00 -14.45 -2.36
CA PRO A 51 14.10 -13.31 -2.21
C PRO A 51 13.39 -13.13 -3.54
N LEU A 52 12.05 -13.21 -3.51
CA LEU A 52 11.22 -13.02 -4.68
C LEU A 52 11.72 -11.73 -5.31
N ALA A 53 12.36 -11.84 -6.47
CA ALA A 53 12.72 -10.67 -7.23
C ALA A 53 11.39 -9.98 -7.54
N VAL A 54 11.08 -8.92 -6.80
CA VAL A 54 9.93 -8.06 -7.07
C VAL A 54 10.12 -7.61 -8.52
N ARG A 55 9.27 -8.12 -9.40
CA ARG A 55 9.41 -7.89 -10.83
C ARG A 55 9.02 -6.44 -11.08
N ALA A 56 9.81 -5.73 -11.85
CA ALA A 56 9.65 -4.31 -12.17
C ALA A 56 8.36 -3.94 -12.94
N GLU A 57 7.40 -4.85 -13.04
CA GLU A 57 6.23 -4.83 -13.91
C GLU A 57 4.91 -4.71 -13.12
N ASP A 58 4.90 -4.96 -11.80
CA ASP A 58 3.65 -5.11 -11.04
C ASP A 58 2.81 -3.81 -11.03
N TRP A 59 3.44 -2.65 -11.09
CA TRP A 59 2.76 -1.35 -11.18
C TRP A 59 2.09 -1.09 -12.53
N GLN A 60 2.53 -1.75 -13.62
CA GLN A 60 1.92 -1.65 -14.95
C GLN A 60 0.59 -2.42 -15.03
N THR A 61 0.31 -3.27 -14.04
CA THR A 61 -0.95 -4.02 -13.98
C THR A 61 -2.11 -3.19 -13.44
N TRP A 62 -1.83 -2.04 -12.83
CA TRP A 62 -2.88 -1.18 -12.30
C TRP A 62 -3.79 -0.68 -13.40
N SER A 63 -5.08 -0.87 -13.15
CA SER A 63 -6.17 -0.46 -14.00
C SER A 63 -6.17 1.05 -14.19
N THR A 64 -6.34 1.49 -15.44
CA THR A 64 -6.53 2.90 -15.78
C THR A 64 -7.87 3.11 -16.45
N VAL A 65 -8.38 4.33 -16.33
CA VAL A 65 -9.56 4.78 -17.06
C VAL A 65 -9.21 5.98 -17.93
N ALA A 66 -9.77 6.01 -19.14
CA ALA A 66 -9.55 7.10 -20.07
C ALA A 66 -10.26 8.38 -19.60
N ASN A 67 -9.73 9.53 -20.03
CA ASN A 67 -10.16 10.83 -19.51
C ASN A 67 -11.58 11.24 -19.86
N TYR A 68 -12.27 10.51 -20.74
CA TYR A 68 -13.66 10.76 -21.12
C TYR A 68 -14.59 9.58 -20.83
N THR A 69 -14.12 8.51 -20.17
CA THR A 69 -14.90 7.28 -19.93
C THR A 69 -16.27 7.56 -19.31
N PHE A 70 -16.35 8.55 -18.42
CA PHE A 70 -17.59 8.90 -17.71
C PHE A 70 -18.21 10.23 -18.18
N GLY A 71 -17.96 10.63 -19.43
CA GLY A 71 -18.58 11.81 -20.06
C GLY A 71 -18.10 13.17 -19.54
N LYS A 72 -17.05 13.22 -18.72
CA LYS A 72 -16.41 14.45 -18.24
C LYS A 72 -14.96 14.48 -18.69
N ASP A 73 -14.48 15.61 -19.21
CA ASP A 73 -13.08 15.82 -19.55
C ASP A 73 -12.20 15.82 -18.30
N ARG A 74 -11.27 14.86 -18.24
CA ARG A 74 -10.27 14.71 -17.18
C ARG A 74 -8.85 14.95 -17.70
N GLY A 75 -8.65 15.63 -18.83
CA GLY A 75 -7.32 16.00 -19.32
C GLY A 75 -6.70 14.99 -20.29
N GLY A 76 -5.38 14.93 -20.33
CA GLY A 76 -4.59 14.14 -21.26
C GLY A 76 -3.87 12.94 -20.65
N LEU A 77 -3.47 13.00 -19.37
CA LEU A 77 -2.87 11.85 -18.68
C LEU A 77 -3.97 10.86 -18.23
N PRO A 78 -3.81 9.54 -18.33
CA PRO A 78 -4.85 8.62 -17.85
C PRO A 78 -5.05 8.73 -16.33
N MET A 79 -6.25 8.39 -15.86
CA MET A 79 -6.52 8.29 -14.42
C MET A 79 -6.21 6.85 -13.97
N ILE A 80 -5.45 6.72 -12.89
CA ILE A 80 -5.23 5.41 -12.25
C ILE A 80 -6.49 5.13 -11.43
N ALA A 81 -7.14 4.01 -11.70
CA ALA A 81 -8.42 3.63 -11.10
C ALA A 81 -8.36 2.20 -10.58
N ASP A 82 -7.26 1.87 -9.91
CA ASP A 82 -7.01 0.58 -9.32
C ASP A 82 -7.10 0.64 -7.78
N LEU A 83 -7.82 -0.29 -7.17
CA LEU A 83 -7.90 -0.39 -5.71
C LEU A 83 -6.54 -0.69 -5.10
N ASP A 84 -5.69 -1.45 -5.80
CA ASP A 84 -4.36 -1.79 -5.32
C ASP A 84 -3.41 -0.60 -5.27
N ALA A 85 -3.77 0.53 -5.90
CA ALA A 85 -3.07 1.80 -5.76
C ALA A 85 -3.44 2.58 -4.48
N LEU A 86 -4.36 2.07 -3.64
CA LEU A 86 -4.73 2.66 -2.36
C LEU A 86 -3.96 2.05 -1.19
N HIS A 87 -3.80 2.83 -0.12
CA HIS A 87 -3.29 2.34 1.16
C HIS A 87 -4.12 1.12 1.64
N PRO A 88 -3.52 0.01 2.12
CA PRO A 88 -4.25 -1.25 2.41
C PRO A 88 -5.48 -1.09 3.30
N TYR A 89 -5.36 -0.40 4.44
CA TYR A 89 -6.51 -0.09 5.30
C TYR A 89 -7.63 0.65 4.56
N PHE A 90 -7.30 1.66 3.74
CA PHE A 90 -8.28 2.44 3.00
C PHE A 90 -8.91 1.63 1.87
N ARG A 91 -8.10 0.82 1.17
CA ARG A 91 -8.52 -0.10 0.13
C ARG A 91 -9.65 -1.00 0.61
N GLU A 92 -9.50 -1.60 1.79
CA GLU A 92 -10.54 -2.45 2.38
C GLU A 92 -11.84 -1.68 2.65
N LYS A 93 -11.76 -0.43 3.12
CA LYS A 93 -12.95 0.41 3.34
C LYS A 93 -13.63 0.79 2.03
N VAL A 94 -12.86 1.06 0.98
CA VAL A 94 -13.42 1.33 -0.36
C VAL A 94 -14.05 0.07 -0.96
N ALA A 95 -13.42 -1.10 -0.81
CA ALA A 95 -13.98 -2.38 -1.24
C ALA A 95 -15.31 -2.68 -0.51
N GLN A 96 -15.37 -2.43 0.81
CA GLN A 96 -16.60 -2.55 1.60
C GLN A 96 -17.68 -1.59 1.10
N LEU A 97 -17.34 -0.33 0.80
CA LEU A 97 -18.26 0.65 0.23
C LEU A 97 -18.86 0.14 -1.09
N ILE A 98 -18.01 -0.32 -2.02
CA ILE A 98 -18.44 -0.86 -3.31
C ILE A 98 -19.35 -2.07 -3.13
N SER A 99 -18.97 -3.02 -2.27
CA SER A 99 -19.78 -4.23 -2.01
C SER A 99 -21.15 -3.89 -1.44
N ILE A 100 -21.22 -3.05 -0.40
CA ILE A 100 -22.49 -2.65 0.24
C ILE A 100 -23.37 -1.87 -0.73
N CYS A 101 -22.80 -1.00 -1.56
CA CYS A 101 -23.55 -0.30 -2.60
C CYS A 101 -24.09 -1.28 -3.64
N LYS A 102 -23.28 -2.24 -4.09
CA LYS A 102 -23.69 -3.27 -5.06
C LYS A 102 -24.84 -4.13 -4.53
N GLU A 103 -24.78 -4.55 -3.27
CA GLU A 103 -25.87 -5.29 -2.60
C GLU A 103 -27.18 -4.48 -2.54
N LYS A 104 -27.09 -3.15 -2.56
CA LYS A 104 -28.24 -2.24 -2.60
C LYS A 104 -28.66 -1.86 -4.03
N GLY A 105 -28.12 -2.54 -5.05
CA GLY A 105 -28.41 -2.28 -6.46
C GLY A 105 -27.78 -0.99 -6.99
N ILE A 106 -26.69 -0.52 -6.37
CA ILE A 106 -25.96 0.67 -6.80
C ILE A 106 -24.57 0.22 -7.25
N GLU A 107 -24.35 0.16 -8.56
CA GLU A 107 -23.02 -0.12 -9.10
C GLU A 107 -22.15 1.14 -9.00
N LEU A 108 -20.93 0.99 -8.48
CA LEU A 108 -19.94 2.06 -8.42
C LEU A 108 -18.78 1.73 -9.35
N ALA A 109 -18.46 2.66 -10.25
CA ALA A 109 -17.24 2.62 -11.03
C ALA A 109 -16.17 3.50 -10.36
N LEU A 110 -14.91 3.04 -10.41
CA LEU A 110 -13.76 3.83 -9.97
C LEU A 110 -13.42 4.86 -11.04
N VAL A 111 -13.25 6.11 -10.62
CA VAL A 111 -12.83 7.21 -11.47
C VAL A 111 -11.34 7.47 -11.29
N GLU A 112 -10.88 7.59 -10.04
CA GLU A 112 -9.47 7.85 -9.76
C GLU A 112 -9.11 7.45 -8.32
N THR A 113 -8.08 6.63 -8.17
CA THR A 113 -7.53 6.21 -6.88
C THR A 113 -6.26 7.00 -6.58
N TYR A 114 -5.12 6.57 -7.12
CA TYR A 114 -3.86 7.30 -7.01
C TYR A 114 -3.74 8.38 -8.09
N ARG A 115 -3.26 9.56 -7.69
CA ARG A 115 -3.03 10.69 -8.60
C ARG A 115 -1.59 11.15 -8.49
N THR A 116 -0.87 11.14 -9.60
CA THR A 116 0.51 11.65 -9.64
C THR A 116 0.56 13.17 -9.47
N ARG A 117 1.73 13.72 -9.15
CA ARG A 117 1.98 15.17 -9.16
C ARG A 117 1.78 15.78 -10.54
N ALA A 118 2.17 15.07 -11.59
CA ALA A 118 1.95 15.50 -12.97
C ALA A 118 0.46 15.64 -13.28
N LYS A 119 -0.36 14.63 -12.92
CA LYS A 119 -1.81 14.66 -13.08
C LYS A 119 -2.49 15.76 -12.27
N GLN A 120 -2.07 15.96 -11.03
CA GLN A 120 -2.58 17.05 -10.19
C GLN A 120 -2.26 18.43 -10.77
N ASN A 121 -1.06 18.61 -11.34
CA ASN A 121 -0.68 19.85 -12.01
C ASN A 121 -1.47 20.07 -13.32
N GLU A 122 -1.80 19.00 -14.05
CA GLU A 122 -2.72 19.05 -15.18
C GLU A 122 -4.10 19.54 -14.73
N TYR A 123 -4.70 18.97 -13.69
CA TYR A 123 -5.97 19.46 -13.16
C TYR A 123 -5.90 20.93 -12.72
N LYS A 124 -4.79 21.34 -12.11
CA LYS A 124 -4.61 22.76 -11.74
C LYS A 124 -4.58 23.66 -12.98
N SER A 125 -3.94 23.24 -14.07
CA SER A 125 -3.87 24.02 -15.32
C SER A 125 -5.22 24.07 -16.05
N MET A 126 -6.05 23.02 -15.91
CA MET A 126 -7.43 22.99 -16.41
C MET A 126 -8.40 23.89 -15.61
N GLY A 127 -7.96 24.42 -14.47
CA GLY A 127 -8.62 25.48 -13.74
C GLY A 127 -9.30 25.06 -12.43
N LYS A 128 -9.81 26.07 -11.72
CA LYS A 128 -10.31 25.97 -10.33
C LYS A 128 -11.45 24.97 -10.13
N LYS A 129 -12.17 24.60 -11.20
CA LYS A 129 -13.23 23.60 -11.15
C LYS A 129 -12.71 22.19 -10.85
N TYR A 130 -11.46 21.90 -11.19
CA TYR A 130 -10.82 20.61 -10.88
C TYR A 130 -10.03 20.71 -9.58
N THR A 131 -9.16 21.72 -9.45
CA THR A 131 -8.41 21.94 -8.22
C THR A 131 -7.79 23.33 -8.18
N ARG A 132 -7.41 23.77 -6.98
CA ARG A 132 -6.60 24.98 -6.76
C ARG A 132 -5.17 24.65 -6.36
N SER A 133 -4.90 23.39 -6.03
CA SER A 133 -3.66 22.96 -5.38
C SER A 133 -2.73 22.32 -6.39
N GLY A 134 -1.42 22.60 -6.27
CA GLY A 134 -0.40 21.93 -7.06
C GLY A 134 -0.14 20.49 -6.59
N GLY A 135 0.74 19.79 -7.30
CA GLY A 135 1.19 18.45 -6.92
C GLY A 135 1.80 18.41 -5.52
N GLY A 136 1.44 17.40 -4.74
CA GLY A 136 1.80 17.18 -3.34
C GLY A 136 0.76 17.69 -2.34
N HIS A 137 -0.41 18.11 -2.81
CA HIS A 137 -1.41 18.76 -1.95
C HIS A 137 -2.81 18.15 -2.06
N SER A 138 -2.95 17.02 -2.75
CA SER A 138 -4.17 16.21 -2.81
C SER A 138 -3.97 14.87 -2.07
N LYS A 139 -5.04 14.35 -1.48
CA LYS A 139 -5.03 13.05 -0.75
C LYS A 139 -4.88 11.85 -1.68
N HIS A 140 -5.25 11.99 -2.95
CA HIS A 140 -5.02 10.96 -3.97
C HIS A 140 -3.52 10.67 -4.17
N GLN A 141 -2.65 11.65 -3.92
CA GLN A 141 -1.20 11.51 -4.11
C GLN A 141 -0.51 10.74 -2.98
N TYR A 142 -1.32 10.22 -2.06
CA TYR A 142 -0.88 9.42 -0.92
C TYR A 142 -1.70 8.12 -0.82
N GLY A 143 -2.52 7.81 -1.84
CA GLY A 143 -3.43 6.65 -1.83
C GLY A 143 -4.48 6.68 -0.72
N LEU A 144 -4.90 7.88 -0.29
CA LEU A 144 -5.82 8.11 0.83
C LEU A 144 -7.14 8.77 0.40
N ALA A 145 -7.38 8.86 -0.91
CA ALA A 145 -8.65 9.28 -1.48
C ALA A 145 -9.01 8.46 -2.71
N VAL A 146 -10.31 8.37 -2.98
CA VAL A 146 -10.87 7.74 -4.17
C VAL A 146 -12.03 8.58 -4.70
N ASP A 147 -12.07 8.72 -6.02
CA ASP A 147 -13.21 9.26 -6.75
C ASP A 147 -13.98 8.09 -7.36
N VAL A 148 -15.29 8.06 -7.13
CA VAL A 148 -16.21 7.06 -7.70
C VAL A 148 -17.35 7.74 -8.46
N VAL A 149 -18.05 6.96 -9.29
CA VAL A 149 -19.31 7.39 -9.91
C VAL A 149 -20.32 6.24 -9.94
N PRO A 150 -21.59 6.48 -9.54
CA PRO A 150 -22.62 5.47 -9.68
C PRO A 150 -23.00 5.27 -11.15
N ILE A 151 -23.23 4.01 -11.50
CA ILE A 151 -23.68 3.59 -12.83
C ILE A 151 -25.12 3.10 -12.71
N VAL A 152 -25.99 3.62 -13.57
CA VAL A 152 -27.37 3.16 -13.75
C VAL A 152 -27.59 2.99 -15.25
N ASP A 153 -28.03 1.80 -15.66
CA ASP A 153 -28.22 1.42 -17.06
C ASP A 153 -26.99 1.73 -17.95
N SER A 154 -25.80 1.40 -17.45
CA SER A 154 -24.50 1.67 -18.10
C SER A 154 -24.16 3.16 -18.28
N VAL A 155 -24.92 4.07 -17.65
CA VAL A 155 -24.69 5.52 -17.70
C VAL A 155 -24.23 6.04 -16.35
N ALA A 156 -23.16 6.84 -16.37
CA ALA A 156 -22.63 7.53 -15.20
C ALA A 156 -23.60 8.59 -14.69
N GLN A 157 -24.01 8.48 -13.43
CA GLN A 157 -24.99 9.38 -12.80
C GLN A 157 -24.28 10.45 -11.98
N TRP A 158 -24.04 11.62 -12.59
CA TRP A 158 -23.34 12.73 -11.93
C TRP A 158 -24.26 13.64 -11.12
N ASP A 159 -25.52 13.78 -11.53
CA ASP A 159 -26.44 14.80 -11.00
C ASP A 159 -27.55 14.21 -10.11
N ASP A 160 -27.49 12.92 -9.76
CA ASP A 160 -28.45 12.29 -8.85
C ASP A 160 -28.06 12.49 -7.37
N TYR A 161 -28.54 13.59 -6.80
CA TYR A 161 -28.31 13.94 -5.39
C TYR A 161 -28.85 12.91 -4.38
N LYS A 162 -29.92 12.18 -4.72
CA LYS A 162 -30.50 11.18 -3.81
C LYS A 162 -29.61 9.95 -3.77
N LEU A 163 -29.12 9.52 -4.93
CA LEU A 163 -28.19 8.41 -5.06
C LEU A 163 -26.87 8.73 -4.36
N TRP A 164 -26.32 9.93 -4.58
CA TRP A 164 -25.13 10.41 -3.88
C TRP A 164 -25.28 10.37 -2.37
N ARG A 165 -26.43 10.79 -1.84
CA ARG A 165 -26.69 10.73 -0.40
C ARG A 165 -26.67 9.29 0.14
N LYS A 166 -27.23 8.33 -0.59
CA LYS A 166 -27.23 6.92 -0.19
C LYS A 166 -25.79 6.39 -0.10
N ILE A 167 -24.99 6.62 -1.14
CA ILE A 167 -23.59 6.17 -1.22
C ILE A 167 -22.75 6.85 -0.13
N GLY A 168 -22.90 8.17 0.01
CA GLY A 168 -22.20 8.98 0.99
C GLY A 168 -22.39 8.50 2.43
N VAL A 169 -23.64 8.21 2.82
CA VAL A 169 -23.96 7.71 4.17
C VAL A 169 -23.32 6.33 4.41
N VAL A 170 -23.27 5.45 3.41
CA VAL A 170 -22.56 4.16 3.54
C VAL A 170 -21.07 4.39 3.77
N GLY A 171 -20.44 5.28 3.01
CA GLY A 171 -19.02 5.61 3.20
C GLY A 171 -18.73 6.18 4.58
N GLU A 172 -19.58 7.09 5.08
CA GLU A 172 -19.48 7.65 6.43
C GLU A 172 -19.60 6.57 7.52
N GLN A 173 -20.50 5.60 7.37
CA GLN A 173 -20.64 4.47 8.30
C GLN A 173 -19.38 3.59 8.36
N LEU A 174 -18.62 3.53 7.27
CA LEU A 174 -17.33 2.82 7.20
C LEU A 174 -16.16 3.64 7.76
N GLY A 175 -16.43 4.86 8.24
CA GLY A 175 -15.42 5.78 8.79
C GLY A 175 -14.70 6.62 7.74
N LEU A 176 -15.22 6.68 6.52
CA LEU A 176 -14.68 7.55 5.46
C LEU A 176 -15.22 8.97 5.61
N ARG A 177 -14.41 9.96 5.26
CA ARG A 177 -14.89 11.33 5.05
C ARG A 177 -15.42 11.43 3.63
N TRP A 178 -16.65 11.90 3.48
CA TRP A 178 -17.31 12.03 2.19
C TRP A 178 -17.37 13.48 1.73
N GLY A 179 -16.96 13.74 0.48
CA GLY A 179 -16.92 15.08 -0.09
C GLY A 179 -18.29 15.70 -0.35
N GLY A 180 -19.37 14.89 -0.35
CA GLY A 180 -20.73 15.42 -0.42
C GLY A 180 -21.19 16.16 0.85
N ARG A 181 -20.42 16.13 1.94
CA ARG A 181 -20.62 16.99 3.12
C ARG A 181 -19.97 18.36 2.99
N TRP A 182 -19.09 18.56 2.02
CA TRP A 182 -18.35 19.80 1.88
C TRP A 182 -19.25 20.90 1.30
N ARG A 183 -19.04 22.13 1.79
CA ARG A 183 -19.76 23.30 1.28
C ARG A 183 -19.18 23.81 -0.03
N ASN A 184 -17.85 23.83 -0.14
CA ASN A 184 -17.15 24.31 -1.32
C ASN A 184 -15.73 23.72 -1.40
N PRO A 185 -15.39 22.95 -2.45
CA PRO A 185 -16.32 22.44 -3.46
C PRO A 185 -17.24 21.37 -2.86
N TYR A 186 -18.47 21.26 -3.38
CA TYR A 186 -19.29 20.06 -3.17
C TYR A 186 -18.76 18.97 -4.11
N ASP A 187 -18.31 17.85 -3.55
CA ASP A 187 -17.67 16.78 -4.32
C ASP A 187 -18.17 15.39 -3.88
N PRO A 188 -19.36 14.98 -4.33
CA PRO A 188 -20.00 13.77 -3.84
C PRO A 188 -19.35 12.48 -4.35
N GLY A 189 -18.50 12.55 -5.38
CA GLY A 189 -17.72 11.41 -5.86
C GLY A 189 -16.51 11.09 -5.00
N HIS A 190 -16.04 12.06 -4.20
CA HIS A 190 -14.81 11.94 -3.42
C HIS A 190 -15.04 11.30 -2.05
N PHE A 191 -14.21 10.32 -1.72
CA PHE A 191 -14.07 9.74 -0.39
C PHE A 191 -12.62 9.76 0.04
N GLU A 192 -12.36 10.03 1.32
CA GLU A 192 -11.00 10.01 1.87
C GLU A 192 -10.93 9.41 3.27
N TRP A 193 -9.76 8.86 3.61
CA TRP A 193 -9.41 8.44 4.95
C TRP A 193 -7.98 8.88 5.27
N THR A 194 -7.83 9.77 6.24
CA THR A 194 -6.53 10.39 6.56
C THR A 194 -6.20 10.34 8.04
N ALA A 195 -7.02 9.69 8.85
CA ALA A 195 -6.93 9.69 10.32
C ALA A 195 -6.74 11.11 10.92
N GLY A 196 -7.37 12.12 10.30
CA GLY A 196 -7.31 13.53 10.73
C GLY A 196 -6.14 14.34 10.15
N LEU A 197 -5.27 13.75 9.32
CA LEU A 197 -4.16 14.48 8.71
C LEU A 197 -4.64 15.43 7.60
N SER A 198 -4.04 16.61 7.50
CA SER A 198 -4.21 17.56 6.39
C SER A 198 -3.29 17.20 5.21
N SER A 199 -3.48 17.81 4.04
CA SER A 199 -2.53 17.61 2.92
C SER A 199 -1.13 18.13 3.27
N TYR A 200 -1.05 19.17 4.12
CA TYR A 200 0.22 19.68 4.63
C TYR A 200 0.96 18.66 5.50
N HIS A 201 0.25 17.93 6.38
CA HIS A 201 0.88 16.87 7.17
C HIS A 201 1.46 15.77 6.28
N LEU A 202 0.67 15.30 5.31
CA LEU A 202 1.10 14.25 4.38
C LEU A 202 2.29 14.71 3.51
N SER A 203 2.30 15.96 3.06
CA SER A 203 3.43 16.49 2.29
C SER A 203 4.73 16.61 3.07
N ASN A 204 4.64 16.59 4.41
CA ASN A 204 5.81 16.56 5.31
C ASN A 204 6.12 15.13 5.82
N GLY A 205 5.55 14.10 5.18
CA GLY A 205 5.88 12.70 5.47
C GLY A 205 5.11 12.07 6.63
N LEU A 206 4.15 12.77 7.24
CA LEU A 206 3.30 12.15 8.26
C LEU A 206 2.37 11.13 7.61
N GLN A 207 2.22 9.98 8.25
CA GLN A 207 1.35 8.90 7.80
C GLN A 207 0.14 8.75 8.74
N PRO A 208 -1.04 8.35 8.22
CA PRO A 208 -2.24 8.20 9.02
C PRO A 208 -2.05 7.11 10.08
N ARG A 209 -2.54 7.37 11.30
CA ARG A 209 -2.53 6.36 12.35
C ARG A 209 -3.59 5.30 12.06
N ILE A 210 -3.14 4.07 11.86
CA ILE A 210 -4.00 2.92 11.62
C ILE A 210 -4.65 2.46 12.95
N PRO A 211 -5.94 2.08 12.96
CA PRO A 211 -6.59 1.52 14.15
C PRO A 211 -5.90 0.24 14.62
N LYS A 212 -5.73 0.07 15.93
CA LYS A 212 -5.11 -1.14 16.51
C LYS A 212 -5.87 -2.44 16.20
N SER A 213 -7.16 -2.35 15.88
CA SER A 213 -7.99 -3.48 15.48
C SER A 213 -7.70 -3.94 14.04
N TYR A 214 -6.97 -3.16 13.25
CA TYR A 214 -6.56 -3.56 11.92
C TYR A 214 -5.40 -4.55 12.01
N ASN A 215 -5.62 -5.75 11.49
CA ASN A 215 -4.64 -6.82 11.51
C ASN A 215 -4.27 -7.18 10.08
N ASN A 216 -3.19 -6.59 9.57
CA ASN A 216 -2.54 -7.01 8.35
C ASN A 216 -1.08 -7.37 8.67
N PRO A 217 -0.71 -8.66 8.67
CA PRO A 217 0.64 -9.10 9.01
C PRO A 217 1.71 -8.68 7.98
N CYS A 218 1.31 -8.34 6.75
CA CYS A 218 2.21 -7.95 5.65
C CYS A 218 2.13 -6.45 5.34
N LEU A 219 1.66 -5.64 6.29
CA LEU A 219 1.37 -4.22 6.05
C LEU A 219 2.60 -3.43 5.61
N GLU A 220 3.78 -3.73 6.18
CA GLU A 220 5.01 -3.01 5.85
C GLU A 220 5.45 -3.32 4.40
N GLU A 221 5.38 -4.59 4.01
CA GLU A 221 5.68 -5.06 2.66
C GLU A 221 4.68 -4.50 1.64
N ASP A 222 3.38 -4.52 1.96
CA ASP A 222 2.33 -3.96 1.12
C ASP A 222 2.56 -2.47 0.87
N LEU A 223 2.92 -1.71 1.91
CA LEU A 223 3.22 -0.29 1.81
C LEU A 223 4.49 -0.01 1.00
N ALA A 224 5.51 -0.86 1.13
CA ALA A 224 6.75 -0.74 0.35
C ALA A 224 6.49 -0.97 -1.14
N ALA A 225 5.80 -2.07 -1.50
CA ALA A 225 5.43 -2.37 -2.88
C ALA A 225 4.53 -1.25 -3.48
N LEU A 226 3.59 -0.75 -2.68
CA LEU A 226 2.74 0.36 -3.07
C LEU A 226 3.53 1.64 -3.35
N GLN A 227 4.52 1.98 -2.52
CA GLN A 227 5.38 3.14 -2.69
C GLN A 227 6.25 3.04 -3.95
N GLU A 228 6.74 1.83 -4.27
CA GLU A 228 7.46 1.56 -5.51
C GLU A 228 6.57 1.79 -6.73
N GLY A 229 5.35 1.25 -6.72
CA GLY A 229 4.39 1.45 -7.80
C GLY A 229 3.96 2.91 -7.99
N TRP A 230 3.77 3.65 -6.89
CA TRP A 230 3.53 5.09 -6.93
C TRP A 230 4.69 5.87 -7.55
N GLN A 231 5.93 5.52 -7.19
CA GLN A 231 7.11 6.18 -7.73
C GLN A 231 7.29 5.91 -9.23
N ALA A 232 7.01 4.69 -9.69
CA ALA A 232 7.04 4.35 -11.10
C ALA A 232 6.01 5.18 -11.91
N TRP A 233 4.77 5.26 -11.42
CA TRP A 233 3.73 6.08 -12.05
C TRP A 233 4.04 7.58 -12.04
N GLU A 234 4.65 8.11 -10.97
CA GLU A 234 5.12 9.50 -10.94
C GLU A 234 6.15 9.76 -12.05
N VAL A 235 7.10 8.86 -12.27
CA VAL A 235 8.09 8.97 -13.35
C VAL A 235 7.42 8.87 -14.72
N GLU A 236 6.53 7.91 -14.94
CA GLU A 236 5.88 7.72 -16.24
C GLU A 236 5.01 8.92 -16.62
N GLN A 237 4.09 9.35 -15.74
CA GLN A 237 3.19 10.45 -16.06
C GLN A 237 3.93 11.79 -16.12
N ALA A 238 4.98 11.99 -15.33
CA ALA A 238 5.85 13.15 -15.50
C ALA A 238 6.51 13.11 -16.89
N THR A 239 7.10 11.98 -17.30
CA THR A 239 7.73 11.84 -18.62
C THR A 239 6.73 12.11 -19.75
N THR A 240 5.53 11.56 -19.65
CA THR A 240 4.45 11.75 -20.64
C THR A 240 3.98 13.20 -20.69
N ALA A 241 3.87 13.89 -19.54
CA ALA A 241 3.47 15.29 -19.49
C ALA A 241 4.48 16.25 -20.15
N HIS A 242 5.76 15.88 -20.19
CA HIS A 242 6.82 16.68 -20.83
C HIS A 242 6.97 16.40 -22.33
N LYS A 243 6.32 15.37 -22.88
CA LYS A 243 6.37 15.11 -24.33
C LYS A 243 5.64 16.25 -25.07
N PRO A 244 6.25 16.81 -26.13
CA PRO A 244 5.59 17.85 -26.91
C PRO A 244 4.28 17.30 -27.49
N LYS A 245 3.20 18.07 -27.38
CA LYS A 245 1.94 17.71 -28.04
C LYS A 245 2.19 17.62 -29.55
N PRO A 246 1.69 16.59 -30.25
CA PRO A 246 1.77 16.55 -31.70
C PRO A 246 1.15 17.83 -32.28
N PRO A 247 1.70 18.37 -33.39
CA PRO A 247 1.15 19.57 -34.01
C PRO A 247 -0.32 19.33 -34.31
N ALA A 248 -1.17 20.33 -33.98
CA ALA A 248 -2.59 20.26 -34.30
C ALA A 248 -2.73 19.97 -35.80
N THR A 249 -3.38 18.87 -36.14
CA THR A 249 -3.71 18.57 -37.53
C THR A 249 -4.50 19.75 -38.07
N ALA A 250 -3.90 20.48 -39.01
CA ALA A 250 -4.57 21.54 -39.73
C ALA A 250 -5.85 20.93 -40.32
N LYS A 251 -7.00 21.46 -39.95
CA LYS A 251 -8.26 21.13 -40.61
C LYS A 251 -8.07 21.49 -42.08
N ILE A 252 -7.99 20.48 -42.93
CA ILE A 252 -8.09 20.66 -44.38
C ILE A 252 -9.55 21.04 -44.59
N ASN A 253 -9.79 22.32 -44.89
CA ASN A 253 -11.09 22.85 -45.29
C ASN A 253 -11.47 22.31 -46.67
#